data_AF-A0A524HT93-F1
#
_entry.id   AF-A0A524HT93-F1
#
_cell.length_a   1.000
_cell.length_b   1.000
_cell.length_c   1.000
_cell.angle_alpha   90.00
_cell.angle_beta   90.00
_cell.angle_gamma   90.00
#
_symmetry.space_group_name_H-M   'P 1'
#
loop_
_entity.id
_entity.type
_entity.pdbx_description
1 polymer ?
#
loop_
_entity_poly.entity_id
_entity_poly.type
_entity_poly.pdbx_seq_one_letter_code
_entity_poly.pdbx_strand_id
1 'polypeptide(L)'
;MPWIPFYATERDLAEVVRRLSEDPEIAFIVSAGPKRWVARSSLDGVHFDRIALWHKPSGPLPLVPGRAWQRERWIEHPELGWKERSTALDPTVPFFGAGHPGVIWLNAVTAGPHGEEIGLSSFEWIGNRYRSEGSAAHPATERWWSRLREYFRSIAVQVPRTGPLDGPDPEIWALPEARSLIVSGATRAINP
;
A
#
# COMPACT_ATOMS: atom_id res chain seq x y z
N MET A 1 7.35 11.45 -1.48
CA MET A 1 7.08 10.03 -1.79
C MET A 1 5.76 9.97 -2.52
N PRO A 2 5.67 9.32 -3.68
CA PRO A 2 4.38 9.11 -4.33
C PRO A 2 3.33 8.53 -3.36
N TRP A 3 2.15 9.14 -3.36
CA TRP A 3 1.05 8.83 -2.45
C TRP A 3 -0.29 8.91 -3.20
N ILE A 4 -1.18 7.95 -2.95
CA ILE A 4 -2.55 7.95 -3.47
C ILE A 4 -3.47 7.82 -2.25
N PRO A 5 -3.94 8.94 -1.68
CA PRO A 5 -4.89 8.92 -0.58
C PRO A 5 -6.31 8.64 -1.08
N PHE A 6 -7.07 7.88 -0.30
CA PHE A 6 -8.46 7.61 -0.65
C PHE A 6 -9.33 7.27 0.56
N TYR A 7 -10.61 7.64 0.48
CA TYR A 7 -11.67 7.17 1.35
C TYR A 7 -12.29 5.91 0.75
N ALA A 8 -12.44 4.89 1.59
CA ALA A 8 -13.00 3.60 1.22
C ALA A 8 -13.78 3.00 2.38
N THR A 9 -14.91 2.37 2.08
CA THR A 9 -15.54 1.41 2.99
C THR A 9 -14.82 0.06 2.92
N GLU A 10 -15.26 -0.91 3.73
CA GLU A 10 -14.81 -2.30 3.62
C GLU A 10 -15.09 -2.90 2.24
N ARG A 11 -16.24 -2.57 1.65
CA ARG A 11 -16.64 -3.06 0.32
C ARG A 11 -15.78 -2.46 -0.77
N ASP A 12 -15.52 -1.14 -0.69
CA ASP A 12 -14.63 -0.47 -1.63
C ASP A 12 -13.21 -1.06 -1.56
N LEU A 13 -12.69 -1.33 -0.35
CA LEU A 13 -11.39 -1.99 -0.18
C LEU A 13 -11.38 -3.43 -0.68
N ALA A 14 -12.45 -4.20 -0.47
CA ALA A 14 -12.57 -5.55 -1.00
C ALA A 14 -12.41 -5.56 -2.53
N GLU A 15 -12.98 -4.57 -3.21
CA GLU A 15 -12.86 -4.41 -4.66
C GLU A 15 -11.42 -4.02 -5.08
N VAL A 16 -10.77 -3.12 -4.34
CA VAL A 16 -9.35 -2.79 -4.56
C VAL A 16 -8.46 -4.01 -4.39
N VAL A 17 -8.65 -4.79 -3.31
CA VAL A 17 -7.89 -6.01 -3.02
C VAL A 17 -8.15 -7.09 -4.08
N ARG A 18 -9.40 -7.26 -4.53
CA ARG A 18 -9.76 -8.18 -5.61
C ARG A 18 -8.99 -7.81 -6.88
N ARG A 19 -9.04 -6.54 -7.29
CA ARG A 19 -8.32 -6.04 -8.47
C ARG A 19 -6.81 -6.21 -8.37
N LEU A 20 -6.22 -6.02 -7.19
CA LEU A 20 -4.80 -6.27 -6.95
C LEU A 20 -4.47 -7.76 -7.01
N SER A 21 -5.35 -8.64 -6.52
CA SER A 21 -5.18 -10.09 -6.55
C SER A 21 -5.25 -10.66 -7.97
N GLU A 22 -5.94 -9.97 -8.87
CA GLU A 22 -6.01 -10.29 -10.30
C GLU A 22 -4.80 -9.77 -11.09
N ASP A 23 -3.96 -8.91 -10.50
CA ASP A 23 -2.79 -8.34 -11.16
C ASP A 23 -1.60 -9.31 -11.08
N PRO A 24 -1.14 -9.89 -12.22
CA PRO A 24 -0.03 -10.85 -12.20
C PRO A 24 1.29 -10.21 -11.77
N GLU A 25 1.44 -8.88 -11.85
CA GLU A 25 2.65 -8.16 -11.46
C GLU A 25 2.74 -7.92 -9.94
N ILE A 26 1.68 -8.21 -9.18
CA ILE A 26 1.61 -7.94 -7.75
C ILE A 26 1.52 -9.23 -6.94
N ALA A 27 2.15 -9.20 -5.77
CA ALA A 27 1.92 -10.14 -4.69
C ALA A 27 1.80 -9.39 -3.36
N PHE A 28 0.95 -9.91 -2.48
CA PHE A 28 0.84 -9.47 -1.10
C PHE A 28 1.89 -10.17 -0.25
N ILE A 29 2.54 -9.43 0.64
CA ILE A 29 3.42 -10.01 1.65
C ILE A 29 2.62 -10.25 2.92
N VAL A 30 2.43 -11.52 3.27
CA VAL A 30 1.62 -11.94 4.42
C VAL A 30 2.48 -12.62 5.48
N SER A 31 2.05 -12.53 6.74
CA SER A 31 2.72 -13.21 7.84
C SER A 31 2.59 -14.73 7.70
N ALA A 32 3.71 -15.42 7.87
CA ALA A 32 3.81 -16.88 8.00
C ALA A 32 4.26 -17.27 9.42
N GLY A 33 3.97 -16.42 10.40
CA GLY A 33 4.38 -16.54 11.80
C GLY A 33 5.43 -15.52 12.22
N PRO A 34 5.97 -15.63 13.45
CA PRO A 34 6.87 -14.62 14.01
C PRO A 34 8.10 -14.36 13.15
N LYS A 35 8.19 -13.13 12.61
CA LYS A 35 9.27 -12.66 11.71
C LYS A 35 9.40 -13.50 10.44
N ARG A 36 8.35 -14.21 10.05
CA ARG A 36 8.30 -15.02 8.84
C ARG A 36 7.27 -14.43 7.91
N TRP A 37 7.63 -14.34 6.64
CA TRP A 37 6.79 -13.72 5.63
C TRP A 37 6.79 -14.57 4.38
N VAL A 38 5.74 -14.40 3.58
CA VAL A 38 5.64 -15.08 2.30
C VAL A 38 4.84 -14.22 1.33
N ALA A 39 5.24 -14.23 0.06
CA ALA A 39 4.48 -13.60 -1.01
C ALA A 39 3.32 -14.50 -1.47
N ARG A 40 2.14 -13.90 -1.65
CA ARG A 40 0.92 -14.56 -2.14
C ARG A 40 0.29 -13.71 -3.23
N SER A 41 -0.28 -14.35 -4.26
CA SER A 41 -0.98 -13.64 -5.33
C SER A 41 -2.32 -13.06 -4.89
N SER A 42 -2.90 -13.56 -3.80
CA SER A 42 -4.20 -13.15 -3.28
C SER A 42 -4.18 -13.09 -1.74
N LEU A 43 -5.14 -12.36 -1.18
CA LEU A 43 -5.46 -12.38 0.24
C LEU A 43 -6.78 -13.10 0.48
N ASP A 44 -6.82 -13.90 1.55
CA ASP A 44 -8.06 -14.50 2.03
C ASP A 44 -8.79 -13.48 2.91
N GLY A 45 -9.64 -12.66 2.29
CA GLY A 45 -10.41 -11.61 2.96
C GLY A 45 -9.74 -10.24 2.98
N VAL A 46 -10.37 -9.29 3.67
CA VAL A 46 -9.87 -7.92 3.83
C VAL A 46 -9.19 -7.82 5.19
N HIS A 47 -7.90 -7.52 5.18
CA HIS A 47 -7.15 -7.16 6.38
C HIS A 47 -7.09 -5.63 6.48
N PHE A 48 -7.62 -5.07 7.57
CA PHE A 48 -7.68 -3.61 7.80
C PHE A 48 -6.40 -3.10 8.46
N ASP A 49 -5.27 -3.34 7.81
CA ASP A 49 -3.93 -3.04 8.34
C ASP A 49 -3.03 -2.44 7.24
N ARG A 50 -1.79 -2.17 7.61
CA ARG A 50 -0.73 -1.80 6.67
C ARG A 50 -0.19 -3.04 5.96
N ILE A 51 -0.50 -3.16 4.67
CA ILE A 51 -0.15 -4.30 3.83
C ILE A 51 1.02 -3.95 2.91
N ALA A 52 2.07 -4.76 2.92
CA ALA A 52 3.14 -4.68 1.93
C ALA A 52 2.75 -5.41 0.64
N LEU A 53 2.94 -4.73 -0.48
CA LEU A 53 2.83 -5.27 -1.84
C LEU A 53 4.22 -5.33 -2.46
N TRP A 54 4.50 -6.45 -3.11
CA TRP A 54 5.68 -6.63 -3.94
C TRP A 54 5.29 -6.54 -5.41
N HIS A 55 5.90 -5.59 -6.11
CA HIS A 55 5.82 -5.53 -7.57
C HIS A 55 6.86 -6.50 -8.16
N LYS A 56 6.42 -7.71 -8.56
CA LYS A 56 7.31 -8.80 -9.00
C LYS A 56 8.33 -8.38 -10.08
N PRO A 57 7.94 -7.58 -11.11
CA PRO A 57 8.89 -7.12 -12.13
C PRO A 57 10.00 -6.19 -11.60
N SER A 58 9.93 -5.70 -10.35
CA SER A 58 11.03 -4.95 -9.76
C SER A 58 12.24 -5.82 -9.38
N GLY A 59 12.09 -7.14 -9.43
CA GLY A 59 13.11 -8.09 -8.98
C GLY A 59 12.99 -8.44 -7.50
N PRO A 60 14.04 -9.06 -6.92
CA PRO A 60 14.01 -9.61 -5.58
C PRO A 60 13.86 -8.51 -4.50
N LEU A 61 13.44 -8.93 -3.32
CA LEU A 61 13.28 -8.04 -2.16
C LEU A 61 14.55 -8.03 -1.30
N PRO A 62 14.90 -6.92 -0.63
CA PRO A 62 16.06 -6.88 0.24
C PRO A 62 15.81 -7.67 1.53
N LEU A 63 16.80 -8.44 1.96
CA LEU A 63 16.85 -9.05 3.29
C LEU A 63 17.79 -8.23 4.18
N VAL A 64 17.21 -7.29 4.93
CA VAL A 64 17.98 -6.37 5.76
C VAL A 64 18.81 -7.15 6.81
N PRO A 65 20.13 -6.91 6.90
CA PRO A 65 20.98 -7.59 7.86
C PRO A 65 20.56 -7.27 9.31
N GLY A 66 20.73 -8.24 10.22
CA GLY A 66 20.43 -8.02 11.64
C GLY A 66 21.52 -7.23 12.37
N ARG A 67 22.69 -7.05 11.74
CA ARG A 67 23.85 -6.32 12.27
C ARG A 67 24.55 -5.58 11.13
N ALA A 68 25.07 -4.38 11.38
CA ALA A 68 25.67 -3.52 10.35
C ALA A 68 26.85 -4.14 9.57
N TRP A 69 27.56 -5.11 10.14
CA TRP A 69 28.70 -5.78 9.49
C TRP A 69 28.29 -6.98 8.60
N GLN A 70 27.03 -7.41 8.65
CA GLN A 70 26.56 -8.48 7.78
C GLN A 70 26.29 -7.93 6.38
N ARG A 71 26.73 -8.65 5.35
CA ARG A 71 26.44 -8.31 3.95
C ARG A 71 24.94 -8.32 3.69
N GLU A 72 24.50 -7.38 2.88
CA GLU A 72 23.17 -7.38 2.30
C GLU A 72 22.92 -8.67 1.52
N ARG A 73 21.68 -9.15 1.59
CA ARG A 73 21.21 -10.32 0.87
C ARG A 73 19.87 -10.00 0.23
N TRP A 74 19.49 -10.81 -0.73
CA TRP A 74 18.24 -10.70 -1.46
C TRP A 74 17.35 -11.90 -1.15
N ILE A 75 16.05 -11.66 -1.18
CA ILE A 75 14.99 -12.66 -1.13
C ILE A 75 14.65 -12.96 -2.59
N GLU A 76 15.33 -13.94 -3.17
CA GLU A 76 15.21 -14.30 -4.59
C GLU A 76 13.82 -14.88 -4.93
N HIS A 77 13.24 -15.62 -3.98
CA HIS A 77 11.96 -16.32 -4.14
C HIS A 77 11.00 -16.00 -2.98
N PRO A 78 10.43 -14.78 -2.90
CA PRO A 78 9.53 -14.37 -1.83
C PRO A 78 8.32 -15.31 -1.64
N GLU A 79 7.89 -16.01 -2.68
CA GLU A 79 6.78 -16.98 -2.68
C GLU A 79 7.06 -18.25 -1.86
N LEU A 80 8.33 -18.63 -1.72
CA LEU A 80 8.77 -19.74 -0.86
C LEU A 80 8.84 -19.34 0.61
N GLY A 81 8.74 -18.04 0.87
CA GLY A 81 8.80 -17.45 2.20
C GLY A 81 10.23 -17.24 2.70
N TRP A 82 10.35 -16.36 3.69
CA TRP A 82 11.63 -16.06 4.32
C TRP A 82 11.44 -15.73 5.80
N LYS A 83 12.56 -15.66 6.52
CA LYS A 83 12.62 -15.17 7.89
C LYS A 83 13.45 -13.90 7.95
N GLU A 84 12.92 -12.86 8.58
CA GLU A 84 13.65 -11.63 8.79
C GLU A 84 14.86 -11.82 9.71
N ARG A 85 15.85 -10.94 9.51
CA ARG A 85 17.03 -10.86 10.38
C ARG A 85 17.02 -9.62 11.26
N SER A 86 16.34 -8.57 10.82
CA SER A 86 16.06 -7.36 11.59
C SER A 86 14.55 -7.15 11.61
N THR A 87 14.02 -6.56 12.68
CA THR A 87 12.59 -6.35 12.86
C THR A 87 12.29 -4.87 12.82
N ALA A 88 11.20 -4.51 12.16
CA ALA A 88 10.68 -3.15 12.21
C ALA A 88 10.27 -2.78 13.64
N LEU A 89 9.96 -1.49 13.85
CA LEU A 89 9.34 -1.02 15.09
C LEU A 89 8.01 -1.74 15.35
N ASP A 90 7.26 -1.99 14.28
CA ASP A 90 6.04 -2.77 14.29
C ASP A 90 6.32 -4.21 13.79
N PRO A 91 6.19 -5.24 14.64
CA PRO A 91 6.46 -6.62 14.26
C PRO A 91 5.36 -7.23 13.36
N THR A 92 4.25 -6.53 13.12
CA THR A 92 3.14 -6.98 12.27
C THR A 92 3.35 -6.68 10.78
N VAL A 93 4.40 -5.92 10.44
CA VAL A 93 4.75 -5.60 9.05
C VAL A 93 6.18 -6.06 8.71
N PRO A 94 6.43 -6.48 7.45
CA PRO A 94 7.77 -6.87 7.03
C PRO A 94 8.74 -5.68 6.96
N PHE A 95 10.00 -5.89 7.31
CA PHE A 95 11.04 -4.88 7.30
C PHE A 95 11.96 -4.99 6.07
N PHE A 96 11.93 -3.95 5.23
CA PHE A 96 12.74 -3.82 4.01
C PHE A 96 13.73 -2.64 4.05
N GLY A 97 14.01 -2.08 5.22
CA GLY A 97 14.96 -0.98 5.40
C GLY A 97 14.35 0.39 5.08
N ALA A 98 15.13 1.32 4.54
CA ALA A 98 14.75 2.71 4.27
C ALA A 98 13.74 2.90 3.10
N GLY A 99 13.23 1.80 2.55
CA GLY A 99 12.27 1.79 1.45
C GLY A 99 12.89 1.24 0.17
N HIS A 100 12.40 0.08 -0.27
CA HIS A 100 12.81 -0.54 -1.53
C HIS A 100 11.84 -0.13 -2.65
N PRO A 101 12.31 0.30 -3.83
CA PRO A 101 11.43 0.70 -4.94
C PRO A 101 10.48 -0.39 -5.43
N GLY A 102 10.76 -1.67 -5.14
CA GLY A 102 9.85 -2.78 -5.43
C GLY A 102 8.72 -3.00 -4.43
N VAL A 103 8.71 -2.26 -3.33
CA VAL A 103 7.71 -2.37 -2.25
C VAL A 103 6.77 -1.18 -2.30
N ILE A 104 5.48 -1.48 -2.40
CA ILE A 104 4.38 -0.51 -2.28
C ILE A 104 3.61 -0.85 -1.01
N TRP A 105 3.20 0.16 -0.25
CA TRP A 105 2.39 -0.04 0.94
C TRP A 105 0.95 0.34 0.66
N LEU A 106 0.00 -0.51 1.07
CA LEU A 106 -1.41 -0.20 1.17
C LEU A 106 -1.74 -0.04 2.66
N ASN A 107 -2.06 1.18 3.09
CA ASN A 107 -2.65 1.44 4.39
C ASN A 107 -4.17 1.30 4.24
N ALA A 108 -4.74 0.19 4.70
CA ALA A 108 -6.15 -0.14 4.57
C ALA A 108 -6.92 0.28 5.84
N VAL A 109 -7.42 1.52 5.87
CA VAL A 109 -8.14 2.10 7.01
C VAL A 109 -9.57 2.45 6.58
N THR A 110 -10.57 1.77 7.13
CA THR A 110 -12.00 1.96 6.79
C THR A 110 -12.77 2.80 7.79
N ALA A 111 -12.28 2.90 9.02
CA ALA A 111 -12.86 3.71 10.08
C ALA A 111 -11.80 4.66 10.65
N GLY A 112 -12.22 5.89 10.96
CA GLY A 112 -11.35 6.88 11.60
C GLY A 112 -10.99 6.50 13.05
N PRO A 113 -10.13 7.28 13.73
CA PRO A 113 -9.63 6.97 15.08
C PRO A 113 -10.72 6.77 16.16
N HIS A 114 -11.90 7.33 15.94
CA HIS A 114 -13.06 7.23 16.84
C HIS A 114 -14.14 6.26 16.33
N GLY A 115 -13.93 5.58 15.20
CA GLY A 115 -14.85 4.60 14.63
C GLY A 115 -16.06 5.18 13.88
N GLU A 116 -16.36 6.46 14.04
CA GLU A 116 -17.55 7.11 13.46
C GLU A 116 -17.30 7.73 12.08
N GLU A 117 -16.04 7.98 11.73
CA GLU A 117 -15.63 8.61 10.47
C GLU A 117 -15.22 7.58 9.44
N ILE A 118 -15.34 7.89 8.15
CA ILE A 118 -14.72 7.09 7.08
C ILE A 118 -13.20 7.26 7.18
N GLY A 119 -12.49 6.14 7.33
CA GLY A 119 -11.03 6.11 7.45
C GLY A 119 -10.31 6.58 6.19
N LEU A 120 -9.11 7.16 6.37
CA LEU A 120 -8.27 7.61 5.27
C LEU A 120 -7.24 6.53 4.90
N SER A 121 -7.58 5.73 3.90
CA SER A 121 -6.67 4.74 3.32
C SER A 121 -5.66 5.39 2.36
N SER A 122 -4.58 4.66 2.05
CA SER A 122 -3.64 5.12 1.02
C SER A 122 -2.74 4.06 0.42
N PHE A 123 -2.27 4.33 -0.81
CA PHE A 123 -1.05 3.71 -1.33
C PHE A 123 0.15 4.62 -1.13
N GLU A 124 1.25 4.07 -0.63
CA GLU A 124 2.53 4.76 -0.49
C GLU A 124 3.63 4.03 -1.25
N TRP A 125 4.48 4.79 -1.92
CA TRP A 125 5.62 4.24 -2.63
C TRP A 125 6.83 5.15 -2.48
N ILE A 126 8.03 4.57 -2.27
CA ILE A 126 9.26 5.35 -2.15
C ILE A 126 9.63 6.05 -3.47
N GLY A 127 9.20 5.49 -4.60
CA GLY A 127 9.46 6.02 -5.93
C GLY A 127 10.96 6.04 -6.26
N ASN A 128 11.37 7.05 -7.02
CA ASN A 128 12.76 7.28 -7.43
C ASN A 128 13.57 8.11 -6.42
N ARG A 129 13.20 8.11 -5.13
CA ARG A 129 13.84 8.95 -4.09
C ARG A 129 15.36 8.77 -4.03
N TYR A 130 15.83 7.53 -4.18
CA TYR A 130 17.25 7.15 -4.08
C TYR A 130 17.91 6.90 -5.44
N ARG A 131 17.37 7.52 -6.51
CA ARG A 131 17.93 7.38 -7.87
C ARG A 131 19.39 7.83 -7.96
N SER A 132 19.76 8.92 -7.26
CA SER A 132 21.14 9.43 -7.20
C SER A 132 22.12 8.50 -6.51
N GLU A 133 21.63 7.57 -5.68
CA GLU A 133 22.41 6.58 -4.95
C GLU A 133 22.44 5.22 -5.68
N GLY A 134 21.99 5.17 -6.94
CA GLY A 134 21.95 3.95 -7.75
C GLY A 134 20.77 3.03 -7.48
N SER A 135 19.86 3.40 -6.57
CA SER A 135 18.68 2.62 -6.19
C SER A 135 17.41 3.16 -6.85
N ALA A 136 17.46 3.34 -8.18
CA ALA A 136 16.31 3.77 -8.96
C ALA A 136 15.22 2.70 -9.01
N ALA A 137 13.97 3.12 -9.11
CA ALA A 137 12.86 2.21 -9.39
C ALA A 137 13.05 1.56 -10.76
N HIS A 138 12.69 0.28 -10.85
CA HIS A 138 12.59 -0.38 -12.15
C HIS A 138 11.51 0.34 -12.99
N PRO A 139 11.73 0.60 -14.30
CA PRO A 139 10.75 1.32 -15.13
C PRO A 139 9.37 0.67 -15.19
N ALA A 140 9.30 -0.66 -15.02
CA ALA A 140 8.02 -1.36 -14.93
C ALA A 140 7.23 -0.94 -13.69
N THR A 141 7.89 -0.67 -12.55
CA THR A 141 7.21 -0.23 -11.33
C THR A 141 6.62 1.17 -11.49
N GLU A 142 7.32 2.10 -12.16
CA GLU A 142 6.76 3.41 -12.50
C GLU A 142 5.52 3.29 -13.38
N ARG A 143 5.57 2.42 -14.40
CA ARG A 143 4.41 2.15 -15.26
C ARG A 143 3.25 1.55 -14.48
N TRP A 144 3.52 0.57 -13.62
CA TRP A 144 2.51 -0.05 -12.76
C TRP A 144 1.86 0.99 -11.84
N TRP A 145 2.67 1.84 -11.20
CA TRP A 145 2.18 2.92 -10.33
C TRP A 145 1.29 3.92 -11.09
N SER A 146 1.67 4.30 -12.31
CA SER A 146 0.84 5.15 -13.17
C SER A 146 -0.51 4.50 -13.51
N ARG A 147 -0.52 3.20 -13.86
CA ARG A 147 -1.76 2.45 -14.11
C ARG A 147 -2.65 2.36 -12.87
N LEU A 148 -2.08 2.21 -11.67
CA LEU A 148 -2.83 2.25 -10.42
C LEU A 148 -3.51 3.61 -10.22
N ARG A 149 -2.80 4.72 -10.50
CA ARG A 149 -3.39 6.07 -10.44
C ARG A 149 -4.50 6.26 -11.46
N GLU A 150 -4.32 5.76 -12.67
CA GLU A 150 -5.34 5.80 -13.73
C GLU A 150 -6.58 4.98 -13.35
N TYR A 151 -6.39 3.81 -12.75
CA TYR A 151 -7.48 3.01 -12.21
C TYR A 151 -8.29 3.80 -11.18
N PHE A 152 -7.65 4.42 -10.18
CA PHE A 152 -8.35 5.27 -9.19
C PHE A 152 -9.10 6.42 -9.87
N ARG A 153 -8.49 7.08 -10.85
CA ARG A 153 -9.16 8.12 -11.64
C ARG A 153 -10.41 7.63 -12.37
N SER A 154 -10.44 6.35 -12.77
CA SER A 154 -11.57 5.78 -13.51
C SER A 154 -12.75 5.37 -12.62
N ILE A 155 -12.51 5.08 -11.33
CA ILE A 155 -13.55 4.57 -10.42
C ILE A 155 -13.94 5.55 -9.32
N ALA A 156 -13.16 6.61 -9.10
CA ALA A 156 -13.27 7.49 -7.95
C ALA A 156 -13.37 8.96 -8.36
N VAL A 157 -13.81 9.80 -7.42
CA VAL A 157 -13.84 11.25 -7.59
C VAL A 157 -12.91 11.87 -6.56
N GLN A 158 -12.08 12.83 -6.97
CA GLN A 158 -11.29 13.58 -5.99
C GLN A 158 -12.18 14.54 -5.22
N VAL A 159 -12.05 14.53 -3.90
CA VAL A 159 -12.77 15.39 -2.97
C VAL A 159 -11.78 16.15 -2.10
N PRO A 160 -12.14 17.35 -1.60
CA PRO A 160 -11.36 18.03 -0.59
C PRO A 160 -11.27 17.19 0.69
N ARG A 161 -10.17 17.31 1.42
CA ARG A 161 -9.98 16.62 2.70
C ARG A 161 -10.96 17.12 3.77
N THR A 162 -11.31 18.40 3.73
CA THR A 162 -12.24 19.04 4.66
C THR A 162 -13.24 19.92 3.90
N GLY A 163 -14.36 20.27 4.54
CA GLY A 163 -15.38 21.13 3.94
C GLY A 163 -16.29 20.42 2.92
N PRO A 164 -17.00 21.17 2.07
CA PRO A 164 -17.94 20.60 1.08
C PRO A 164 -17.26 19.67 0.07
N LEU A 165 -18.03 18.73 -0.48
CA LEU A 165 -17.55 17.76 -1.49
C LEU A 165 -17.06 18.42 -2.79
N ASP A 166 -17.67 19.55 -3.16
CA ASP A 166 -17.39 20.38 -4.32
C ASP A 166 -16.50 21.60 -3.97
N GLY A 167 -15.90 21.58 -2.77
CA GLY A 167 -14.98 22.61 -2.33
C GLY A 167 -13.69 22.68 -3.18
N PRO A 168 -12.89 23.74 -2.97
CA PRO A 168 -11.60 23.88 -3.66
C PRO A 168 -10.61 22.78 -3.22
N ASP A 169 -9.56 22.59 -4.03
CA ASP A 169 -8.41 21.72 -3.73
C ASP A 169 -8.75 20.23 -3.52
N PRO A 170 -9.43 19.57 -4.48
CA PRO A 170 -9.71 18.14 -4.39
C PRO A 170 -8.41 17.33 -4.49
N GLU A 171 -8.08 16.58 -3.44
CA GLU A 171 -6.83 15.82 -3.34
C GLU A 171 -7.01 14.34 -2.97
N ILE A 172 -8.10 13.99 -2.25
CA ILE A 172 -8.35 12.63 -1.77
C ILE A 172 -9.34 11.93 -2.71
N TRP A 173 -9.06 10.71 -3.13
CA TRP A 173 -10.03 9.94 -3.93
C TRP A 173 -11.15 9.40 -3.04
N ALA A 174 -12.41 9.68 -3.33
CA ALA A 174 -13.54 9.00 -2.71
C ALA A 174 -14.01 7.85 -3.62
N LEU A 175 -13.84 6.60 -3.15
CA LEU A 175 -14.35 5.41 -3.83
C LEU A 175 -15.90 5.39 -3.81
N PRO A 176 -16.56 4.61 -4.69
CA PRO A 176 -18.00 4.74 -4.93
C PRO A 176 -18.88 4.69 -3.69
N GLU A 177 -18.67 3.73 -2.78
CA GLU A 177 -19.52 3.59 -1.60
C GLU A 177 -19.18 4.66 -0.55
N ALA A 178 -17.89 4.89 -0.29
CA ALA A 178 -17.44 5.98 0.57
C ALA A 178 -17.98 7.34 0.10
N ARG A 179 -17.96 7.61 -1.20
CA ARG A 179 -18.55 8.82 -1.80
C ARG A 179 -20.04 8.93 -1.49
N SER A 180 -20.79 7.84 -1.64
CA SER A 180 -22.23 7.82 -1.33
C SER A 180 -22.50 8.16 0.14
N LEU A 181 -21.67 7.66 1.05
CA LEU A 181 -21.76 7.96 2.48
C LEU A 181 -21.42 9.42 2.77
N ILE A 182 -20.37 9.97 2.16
CA ILE A 182 -20.01 11.38 2.33
C ILE A 182 -21.14 12.30 1.83
N VAL A 183 -21.75 11.99 0.67
CA VAL A 183 -22.92 12.74 0.15
C VAL A 183 -24.09 12.68 1.13
N SER A 184 -24.24 11.58 1.85
CA SER A 184 -25.28 11.38 2.87
C SER A 184 -24.93 12.01 4.23
N GLY A 185 -23.80 12.70 4.35
CA GLY A 185 -23.39 13.43 5.54
C GLY A 185 -22.44 12.69 6.48
N ALA A 186 -21.88 11.54 6.07
CA ALA A 186 -20.85 10.87 6.86
C ALA A 186 -19.59 11.75 7.02
N THR A 187 -19.01 11.73 8.21
CA THR A 187 -17.74 12.39 8.52
C THR A 187 -16.56 11.62 7.90
N ARG A 188 -15.45 12.33 7.70
CA ARG A 188 -14.25 11.81 7.05
C ARG A 188 -13.05 12.05 7.95
N ALA A 189 -12.20 11.05 8.08
CA ALA A 189 -10.93 11.21 8.78
C ALA A 189 -10.04 12.21 8.01
N ILE A 190 -9.44 13.15 8.75
CA ILE A 190 -8.49 14.14 8.17
C ILE A 190 -7.10 13.53 8.03
N ASN A 191 -6.79 12.52 8.85
CA ASN A 191 -5.52 11.80 8.86
C ASN A 191 -5.78 10.28 8.83
N PRO A 192 -4.83 9.48 8.32
CA PRO A 192 -4.86 8.03 8.44
C PRO A 192 -4.89 7.56 9.90
#